data_AF-A0A7Y6XRS7-F1
#
_entry.id   AF-A0A7Y6XRS7-F1
#
_cell.length_a   1.000
_cell.length_b   1.000
_cell.length_c   1.000
_cell.angle_alpha   90.00
_cell.angle_beta   90.00
_cell.angle_gamma   90.00
#
_symmetry.space_group_name_H-M   'P 1'
#
loop_
_entity.id
_entity.type
_entity.pdbx_description
1 polymer ?
#
loop_
_entity_poly.entity_id
_entity_poly.type
_entity_poly.pdbx_seq_one_letter_code
_entity_poly.pdbx_strand_id
1 'polypeptide(L)'
;MSLFKYTNSKYIEDSLVNGIFRIGTIHDYRNTSKYGNEVGEITEGLFSLEYDAWEGREIDLSSNTYEAALLRHCLNLKPGDPYLKNKIKFGKGSQIIANLQTTNGFIFCSSIKFDKKSMAAFSCDVCIEIFNPSKFIKSLSEAIKDKARYVRDGEVIYTEKQQNYRGLKGLHPAMVKPLKYKHQKEHRIIWEPITDEVIEPLIIECPEATKYCRKLEFG
;
A
#
# COMPACT_ATOMS: atom_id res chain seq x y z
N MET A 1 -18.05 4.14 -7.41
CA MET A 1 -17.20 5.23 -6.87
C MET A 1 -16.11 5.50 -7.88
N SER A 2 -15.79 6.77 -8.14
CA SER A 2 -14.67 7.17 -9.01
C SER A 2 -13.38 7.33 -8.20
N LEU A 3 -12.23 7.18 -8.86
CA LEU A 3 -10.92 7.53 -8.30
C LEU A 3 -10.31 8.70 -9.09
N PHE A 4 -9.43 9.47 -8.45
CA PHE A 4 -8.89 10.71 -8.99
C PHE A 4 -7.36 10.68 -8.95
N LYS A 5 -6.75 10.70 -10.13
CA LYS A 5 -5.29 10.76 -10.28
C LYS A 5 -4.89 12.19 -10.62
N TYR A 6 -4.37 12.91 -9.62
CA TYR A 6 -3.73 14.20 -9.84
C TYR A 6 -2.41 14.00 -10.60
N THR A 7 -2.19 14.79 -11.63
CA THR A 7 -0.99 14.71 -12.47
C THR A 7 -0.69 16.08 -13.11
N ASN A 8 0.41 16.14 -13.86
CA ASN A 8 0.73 17.31 -14.69
C ASN A 8 0.15 17.13 -16.11
N SER A 9 -0.32 18.22 -16.70
CA SER A 9 -0.91 18.33 -18.03
C SER A 9 -0.07 17.66 -19.12
N LYS A 10 1.26 17.77 -19.02
CA LYS A 10 2.21 17.11 -19.94
C LYS A 10 2.08 15.58 -20.03
N TYR A 11 1.47 14.91 -19.03
CA TYR A 11 1.29 13.44 -19.02
C TYR A 11 -0.12 13.01 -19.44
N ILE A 12 -1.00 13.95 -19.78
CA ILE A 12 -2.40 13.63 -20.10
C ILE A 12 -2.52 12.94 -21.45
N GLU A 13 -1.79 13.41 -22.45
CA GLU A 13 -1.78 12.78 -23.78
C GLU A 13 -1.28 11.34 -23.67
N ASP A 14 -0.15 11.13 -23.00
CA ASP A 14 0.36 9.80 -22.68
C ASP A 14 -0.70 8.90 -22.03
N SER A 15 -1.37 9.39 -20.99
CA SER A 15 -2.32 8.56 -20.22
C SER A 15 -3.64 8.31 -20.95
N LEU A 16 -4.22 9.33 -21.58
CA LEU A 16 -5.59 9.27 -22.12
C LEU A 16 -5.65 8.93 -23.61
N VAL A 17 -4.60 9.23 -24.37
CA VAL A 17 -4.51 8.95 -25.81
C VAL A 17 -3.68 7.69 -26.03
N ASN A 18 -2.46 7.66 -25.50
CA ASN A 18 -1.52 6.55 -25.75
C ASN A 18 -1.72 5.38 -24.77
N GLY A 19 -2.52 5.56 -23.71
CA GLY A 19 -2.71 4.55 -22.68
C GLY A 19 -1.47 4.21 -21.88
N ILE A 20 -0.54 5.16 -21.75
CA ILE A 20 0.72 5.00 -21.03
C ILE A 20 0.48 5.35 -19.56
N PHE A 21 0.67 4.36 -18.68
CA PHE A 21 0.51 4.53 -17.24
C PHE A 21 1.81 4.24 -16.50
N ARG A 22 2.10 5.06 -15.49
CA ARG A 22 3.17 4.81 -14.54
C ARG A 22 2.65 4.11 -13.29
N ILE A 23 3.20 2.94 -12.98
CA ILE A 23 3.00 2.24 -11.71
C ILE A 23 4.29 2.40 -10.89
N GLY A 24 4.17 3.09 -9.75
CA GLY A 24 5.31 3.33 -8.85
C GLY A 24 5.68 2.08 -8.06
N THR A 25 6.73 2.20 -7.25
CA THR A 25 7.14 1.16 -6.29
C THR A 25 7.04 1.71 -4.87
N ILE A 26 6.94 0.83 -3.87
CA ILE A 26 7.06 1.27 -2.47
C ILE A 26 8.37 2.05 -2.21
N HIS A 27 9.43 1.73 -2.95
CA HIS A 27 10.74 2.40 -2.87
C HIS A 27 10.72 3.83 -3.41
N ASP A 28 9.99 4.09 -4.50
CA ASP A 28 9.77 5.45 -5.00
C ASP A 28 9.19 6.33 -3.91
N TYR A 29 8.15 5.84 -3.22
CA TYR A 29 7.47 6.59 -2.17
C TYR A 29 8.34 6.78 -0.92
N ARG A 30 9.49 6.10 -0.78
CA ARG A 30 10.49 6.40 0.25
C ARG A 30 11.41 7.56 -0.13
N ASN A 31 11.45 7.94 -1.40
CA ASN A 31 12.39 8.93 -1.92
C ASN A 31 11.85 10.37 -1.79
N THR A 32 12.05 10.97 -0.61
CA THR A 32 11.69 12.37 -0.34
C THR A 32 12.46 13.38 -1.19
N SER A 33 13.68 13.05 -1.63
CA SER A 33 14.48 13.95 -2.47
C SER A 33 13.88 14.13 -3.87
N LYS A 34 13.27 13.07 -4.41
CA LYS A 34 12.65 13.05 -5.75
C LYS A 34 11.20 13.54 -5.74
N TYR A 35 10.44 13.19 -4.70
CA TYR A 35 8.99 13.42 -4.65
C TYR A 35 8.55 14.48 -3.63
N GLY A 36 9.50 15.11 -2.92
CA GLY A 36 9.22 16.03 -1.83
C GLY A 36 8.57 15.35 -0.62
N ASN A 37 8.25 16.13 0.40
CA ASN A 37 7.68 15.62 1.66
C ASN A 37 6.17 15.35 1.60
N GLU A 38 5.51 15.82 0.54
CA GLU A 38 4.08 15.60 0.34
C GLU A 38 3.81 14.18 -0.18
N VAL A 39 4.60 13.71 -1.16
CA VAL A 39 4.43 12.39 -1.76
C VAL A 39 5.44 11.38 -1.21
N GLY A 40 6.66 11.81 -0.93
CA GLY A 40 7.71 10.96 -0.36
C GLY A 40 7.66 10.90 1.17
N GLU A 41 7.88 9.70 1.72
CA GLU A 41 8.02 9.44 3.15
C GLU A 41 9.07 8.34 3.38
N ILE A 42 10.18 8.66 4.06
CA ILE A 42 11.31 7.73 4.31
C ILE A 42 10.88 6.37 4.89
N THR A 43 9.83 6.37 5.71
CA THR A 43 9.32 5.18 6.38
C THR A 43 8.08 4.59 5.70
N GLU A 44 7.81 4.95 4.45
CA GLU A 44 6.68 4.41 3.69
C GLU A 44 6.73 2.88 3.66
N GLY A 45 5.61 2.23 3.95
CA GLY A 45 5.51 0.78 4.05
C GLY A 45 6.19 0.16 5.28
N LEU A 46 6.56 0.97 6.28
CA LEU A 46 6.98 0.51 7.61
C LEU A 46 5.84 0.71 8.61
N PHE A 47 5.58 -0.30 9.44
CA PHE A 47 4.55 -0.22 10.46
C PHE A 47 4.91 -1.07 11.68
N SER A 48 4.64 -0.57 12.89
CA SER A 48 4.97 -1.28 14.13
C SER A 48 3.68 -1.63 14.89
N LEU A 49 3.50 -2.92 15.14
CA LEU A 49 2.40 -3.45 15.94
C LEU A 49 2.90 -3.79 17.34
N GLU A 50 2.25 -3.22 18.34
CA GLU A 50 2.54 -3.50 19.74
C GLU A 50 1.47 -4.41 20.34
N TYR A 51 1.91 -5.49 20.95
CA TYR A 51 1.04 -6.42 21.62
C TYR A 51 1.42 -6.53 23.09
N ASP A 52 0.56 -5.96 23.93
CA ASP A 52 0.62 -6.13 25.37
C ASP A 52 0.05 -7.51 25.74
N ALA A 53 0.96 -8.44 26.02
CA ALA A 53 0.58 -9.73 26.54
C ALA A 53 0.21 -9.59 28.02
N TRP A 54 -0.91 -10.19 28.40
CA TRP A 54 -1.29 -10.30 29.79
C TRP A 54 -0.62 -11.54 30.39
N GLU A 55 -0.25 -11.44 31.67
CA GLU A 55 0.44 -12.49 32.40
C GLU A 55 -0.34 -13.81 32.33
N GLY A 56 0.37 -14.91 32.08
CA GLY A 56 -0.21 -16.25 32.02
C GLY A 56 -0.91 -16.57 30.71
N ARG A 57 -1.02 -15.63 29.76
CA ARG A 57 -1.52 -15.94 28.42
C ARG A 57 -0.58 -16.93 27.74
N GLU A 58 -1.15 -17.93 27.10
CA GLU A 58 -0.45 -18.88 26.25
C GLU A 58 -0.94 -18.75 24.81
N ILE A 59 -0.01 -18.68 23.85
CA ILE A 59 -0.33 -18.69 22.42
C ILE A 59 0.28 -19.95 21.81
N ASP A 60 -0.59 -20.75 21.20
CA ASP A 60 -0.20 -21.92 20.41
C ASP A 60 0.25 -21.48 19.01
N LEU A 61 1.53 -21.71 18.69
CA LEU A 61 2.12 -21.34 17.41
C LEU A 61 1.57 -22.14 16.23
N SER A 62 0.89 -23.27 16.46
CA SER A 62 0.23 -24.02 15.38
C SER A 62 -1.15 -23.49 15.07
N SER A 63 -1.71 -22.62 15.92
CA SER A 63 -3.04 -22.07 15.71
C SER A 63 -3.09 -21.11 14.52
N ASN A 64 -4.25 -21.04 13.85
CA ASN A 64 -4.49 -20.08 12.78
C ASN A 64 -4.98 -18.71 13.31
N THR A 65 -4.58 -18.36 14.54
CA THR A 65 -4.87 -17.05 15.11
C THR A 65 -3.90 -16.01 14.57
N TYR A 66 -4.34 -14.76 14.46
CA TYR A 66 -3.47 -13.65 14.08
C TYR A 66 -2.32 -13.47 15.08
N GLU A 67 -2.55 -13.70 16.36
CA GLU A 67 -1.52 -13.61 17.40
C GLU A 67 -0.40 -14.64 17.16
N ALA A 68 -0.77 -15.87 16.82
CA ALA A 68 0.19 -16.89 16.44
C ALA A 68 0.89 -16.54 15.12
N ALA A 69 0.19 -15.96 14.14
CA ALA A 69 0.82 -15.48 12.91
C ALA A 69 1.85 -14.37 13.15
N LEU A 70 1.53 -13.41 14.03
CA LEU A 70 2.43 -12.34 14.45
C LEU A 70 3.67 -12.90 15.13
N LEU A 71 3.50 -13.83 16.07
CA LEU A 71 4.60 -14.47 16.77
C LEU A 71 5.50 -15.27 15.84
N ARG A 72 4.92 -16.05 14.92
CA ARG A 72 5.68 -16.77 13.89
C ARG A 72 6.50 -15.81 13.04
N HIS A 73 5.94 -14.65 12.70
CA HIS A 73 6.65 -13.62 11.97
C HIS A 73 7.82 -13.03 12.78
N CYS A 74 7.58 -12.61 14.04
CA CYS A 74 8.63 -12.06 14.91
C CYS A 74 9.78 -13.05 15.18
N LEU A 75 9.47 -14.35 15.20
CA LEU A 75 10.43 -15.42 15.42
C LEU A 75 11.01 -16.00 14.11
N ASN A 76 10.61 -15.46 12.96
CA ASN A 76 11.02 -15.93 11.63
C ASN A 76 10.80 -17.45 11.41
N LEU A 77 9.67 -17.97 11.90
CA LEU A 77 9.31 -19.38 11.75
C LEU A 77 8.65 -19.63 10.39
N LYS A 78 9.18 -20.62 9.66
CA LYS A 78 8.74 -21.03 8.32
C LYS A 78 7.81 -22.24 8.39
N PRO A 79 6.99 -22.48 7.34
CA PRO A 79 6.22 -23.71 7.21
C PRO A 79 7.11 -24.94 7.36
N GLY A 80 6.72 -25.87 8.23
CA GLY A 80 7.49 -27.09 8.51
C GLY A 80 8.47 -27.00 9.67
N ASP A 81 8.71 -25.81 10.24
CA ASP A 81 9.60 -25.69 11.41
C ASP A 81 9.06 -26.50 12.60
N PRO A 82 9.93 -27.26 13.30
CA PRO A 82 9.51 -28.09 14.43
C PRO A 82 8.94 -27.25 15.58
N TYR A 83 9.39 -26.00 15.70
CA TYR A 83 8.95 -25.04 16.71
C TYR A 83 7.50 -24.57 16.53
N LEU A 84 6.87 -24.82 15.37
CA LEU A 84 5.47 -24.48 15.15
C LEU A 84 4.51 -25.21 16.10
N LYS A 85 4.95 -26.31 16.72
CA LYS A 85 4.16 -27.06 17.71
C LYS A 85 4.28 -26.51 19.14
N ASN A 86 5.11 -25.49 19.35
CA ASN A 86 5.35 -24.94 20.68
C ASN A 86 4.27 -23.93 21.06
N LYS A 87 4.11 -23.75 22.38
CA LYS A 87 3.32 -22.68 22.97
C LYS A 87 4.25 -21.63 23.57
N ILE A 88 3.91 -20.35 23.39
CA ILE A 88 4.59 -19.24 24.05
C ILE A 88 3.75 -18.78 25.22
N LYS A 89 4.33 -18.78 26.41
CA LYS A 89 3.72 -18.27 27.63
C LYS A 89 4.32 -16.93 28.02
N PHE A 90 3.47 -15.96 28.30
CA PHE A 90 3.88 -14.61 28.65
C PHE A 90 3.97 -14.42 30.16
N GLY A 91 5.11 -13.90 30.62
CA GLY A 91 5.28 -13.42 31.98
C GLY A 91 4.70 -12.01 32.17
N LYS A 92 4.64 -11.55 33.42
CA LYS A 92 4.21 -10.20 33.76
C LYS A 92 5.03 -9.14 33.02
N GLY A 93 4.35 -8.16 32.41
CA GLY A 93 4.99 -7.05 31.69
C GLY A 93 5.56 -7.42 30.32
N SER A 94 5.26 -8.61 29.79
CA SER A 94 5.74 -9.00 28.46
C SER A 94 5.09 -8.16 27.37
N GLN A 95 5.93 -7.61 26.48
CA GLN A 95 5.51 -6.90 25.29
C GLN A 95 6.10 -7.56 24.04
N ILE A 96 5.33 -7.60 22.96
CA ILE A 96 5.82 -7.97 21.64
C ILE A 96 5.68 -6.77 20.73
N ILE A 97 6.79 -6.39 20.11
CA ILE A 97 6.80 -5.37 19.06
C ILE A 97 7.15 -6.07 17.75
N ALA A 98 6.22 -6.03 16.80
CA ALA A 98 6.41 -6.56 15.46
C ALA A 98 6.62 -5.41 14.49
N ASN A 99 7.80 -5.34 13.87
CA ASN A 99 8.08 -4.38 12.81
C ASN A 99 7.74 -5.02 11.48
N LEU A 100 6.62 -4.59 10.89
CA LEU A 100 6.16 -5.01 9.59
C LEU A 100 6.73 -4.10 8.52
N GLN A 101 7.20 -4.70 7.44
CA GLN A 101 7.74 -3.99 6.29
C GLN A 101 7.21 -4.60 4.99
N THR A 102 6.74 -3.74 4.09
CA THR A 102 6.61 -4.10 2.68
C THR A 102 7.99 -4.03 2.05
N THR A 103 8.53 -5.19 1.66
CA THR A 103 9.86 -5.29 1.03
C THR A 103 9.81 -4.84 -0.42
N ASN A 104 8.93 -5.41 -1.22
CA ASN A 104 8.65 -5.01 -2.60
C ASN A 104 7.15 -4.87 -2.84
N GLY A 105 6.77 -3.96 -3.73
CA GLY A 105 5.39 -3.80 -4.17
C GLY A 105 5.25 -2.70 -5.20
N PHE A 106 4.52 -3.00 -6.27
CA PHE A 106 4.07 -2.01 -7.23
C PHE A 106 2.82 -1.33 -6.70
N ILE A 107 2.79 0.00 -6.77
CA ILE A 107 1.71 0.80 -6.21
C ILE A 107 1.22 1.80 -7.24
N PHE A 108 -0.08 1.77 -7.49
CA PHE A 108 -0.78 2.84 -8.20
C PHE A 108 -1.64 3.63 -7.20
N CYS A 109 -1.19 4.85 -6.90
CA CYS A 109 -1.92 5.74 -6.00
C CYS A 109 -2.87 6.66 -6.77
N SER A 110 -4.05 6.85 -6.18
CA SER A 110 -5.11 7.79 -6.59
C SER A 110 -5.75 8.37 -5.34
N SER A 111 -6.70 9.28 -5.48
CA SER A 111 -7.51 9.81 -4.38
C SER A 111 -8.96 9.40 -4.56
N ILE A 112 -9.70 9.21 -3.47
CA ILE A 112 -11.16 9.04 -3.52
C ILE A 112 -11.90 10.38 -3.64
N LYS A 113 -11.17 11.51 -3.62
CA LYS A 113 -11.76 12.85 -3.66
C LYS A 113 -11.13 13.70 -4.76
N PHE A 114 -11.99 14.41 -5.48
CA PHE A 114 -11.60 15.49 -6.38
C PHE A 114 -11.73 16.83 -5.65
N ASP A 115 -10.62 17.51 -5.35
CA ASP A 115 -10.63 18.81 -4.69
C ASP A 115 -9.39 19.66 -5.01
N LYS A 116 -9.58 20.99 -5.02
CA LYS A 116 -8.53 21.96 -5.36
C LYS A 116 -7.35 21.92 -4.37
N LYS A 117 -7.58 21.55 -3.11
CA LYS A 117 -6.54 21.56 -2.07
C LYS A 117 -5.54 20.44 -2.33
N SER A 118 -6.03 19.23 -2.61
CA SER A 118 -5.21 18.08 -2.98
C SER A 118 -4.39 18.37 -4.25
N MET A 119 -5.03 18.93 -5.27
CA MET A 119 -4.34 19.30 -6.52
C MET A 119 -3.19 20.30 -6.29
N ALA A 120 -3.44 21.35 -5.49
CA ALA A 120 -2.41 22.33 -5.12
C ALA A 120 -1.29 21.71 -4.27
N ALA A 121 -1.63 20.87 -3.28
CA ALA A 121 -0.66 20.19 -2.43
C ALA A 121 0.28 19.30 -3.26
N PHE A 122 -0.25 18.57 -4.24
CA PHE A 122 0.53 17.74 -5.15
C PHE A 122 1.23 18.49 -6.27
N SER A 123 1.11 19.83 -6.33
CA SER A 123 1.66 20.67 -7.41
C SER A 123 1.26 20.15 -8.80
N CYS A 124 -0.02 19.79 -8.94
CA CYS A 124 -0.62 19.28 -10.17
C CYS A 124 -1.57 20.34 -10.75
N ASP A 125 -1.81 20.29 -12.06
CA ASP A 125 -2.69 21.22 -12.79
C ASP A 125 -3.90 20.52 -13.42
N VAL A 126 -3.94 19.18 -13.40
CA VAL A 126 -5.00 18.38 -14.00
C VAL A 126 -5.28 17.12 -13.18
N CYS A 127 -6.47 16.58 -13.34
CA CYS A 127 -6.87 15.32 -12.75
C CYS A 127 -7.38 14.35 -13.83
N ILE A 128 -7.00 13.09 -13.74
CA ILE A 128 -7.66 12.00 -14.47
C ILE A 128 -8.69 11.38 -13.52
N GLU A 129 -9.96 11.41 -13.89
CA GLU A 129 -10.99 10.61 -13.22
C GLU A 129 -10.98 9.20 -13.80
N ILE A 130 -10.86 8.21 -12.93
CA ILE A 130 -11.10 6.80 -13.21
C ILE A 130 -12.53 6.50 -12.78
N PHE A 131 -13.48 6.55 -13.72
CA PHE A 131 -14.91 6.44 -13.42
C PHE A 131 -15.39 4.98 -13.31
N ASN A 132 -14.58 4.01 -13.74
CA ASN A 132 -14.81 2.59 -13.50
C ASN A 132 -13.56 1.90 -12.94
N PRO A 133 -13.25 2.08 -11.64
CA PRO A 133 -12.02 1.56 -11.03
C PRO A 133 -11.85 0.05 -11.16
N SER A 134 -12.91 -0.74 -11.01
CA SER A 134 -12.82 -2.19 -11.10
C SER A 134 -12.32 -2.66 -12.47
N LYS A 135 -12.88 -2.11 -13.56
CA LYS A 135 -12.43 -2.44 -14.91
C LYS A 135 -11.03 -1.88 -15.21
N PHE A 136 -10.73 -0.67 -14.73
CA PHE A 136 -9.39 -0.07 -14.84
C PHE A 136 -8.31 -0.94 -14.17
N ILE A 137 -8.53 -1.34 -12.90
CA ILE A 137 -7.63 -2.20 -12.13
C ILE A 137 -7.43 -3.54 -12.85
N LYS A 138 -8.51 -4.13 -13.38
CA LYS A 138 -8.42 -5.37 -14.15
C LYS A 138 -7.54 -5.20 -15.39
N SER A 139 -7.72 -4.12 -16.15
CA SER A 139 -6.91 -3.83 -17.34
C SER A 139 -5.43 -3.66 -17.00
N LEU A 140 -5.11 -2.88 -15.95
CA LEU A 140 -3.72 -2.72 -15.52
C LEU A 140 -3.12 -4.05 -15.04
N SER A 141 -3.88 -4.82 -14.26
CA SER A 141 -3.42 -6.11 -13.73
C SER A 141 -3.11 -7.11 -14.84
N GLU A 142 -3.96 -7.16 -15.87
CA GLU A 142 -3.73 -8.00 -17.04
C GLU A 142 -2.48 -7.58 -17.82
N ALA A 143 -2.24 -6.27 -17.94
CA ALA A 143 -1.08 -5.70 -18.64
C ALA A 143 0.26 -5.97 -17.95
N ILE A 144 0.26 -6.33 -16.66
CA ILE A 144 1.49 -6.62 -15.88
C ILE A 144 1.52 -8.02 -15.28
N LYS A 145 0.63 -8.92 -15.71
CA LYS A 145 0.47 -10.27 -15.11
C LYS A 145 1.72 -11.14 -15.14
N ASP A 146 2.64 -10.87 -16.06
CA ASP A 146 3.94 -11.53 -16.21
C ASP A 146 5.01 -10.95 -15.28
N LYS A 147 4.77 -9.78 -14.69
CA LYS A 147 5.70 -9.06 -13.79
C LYS A 147 5.23 -9.06 -12.35
N ALA A 148 3.91 -9.03 -12.13
CA ALA A 148 3.33 -8.84 -10.82
C ALA A 148 1.94 -9.49 -10.67
N ARG A 149 1.63 -9.90 -9.44
CA ARG A 149 0.33 -10.44 -9.05
C ARG A 149 -0.45 -9.40 -8.26
N TYR A 150 -1.73 -9.22 -8.59
CA TYR A 150 -2.62 -8.36 -7.79
C TYR A 150 -2.73 -8.88 -6.36
N VAL A 151 -2.60 -7.97 -5.39
CA VAL A 151 -2.74 -8.28 -3.96
C VAL A 151 -4.05 -7.74 -3.43
N ARG A 152 -4.24 -6.42 -3.57
CA ARG A 152 -5.39 -5.70 -3.05
C ARG A 152 -5.47 -4.29 -3.60
N ASP A 153 -6.63 -3.68 -3.43
CA ASP A 153 -6.81 -2.24 -3.51
C ASP A 153 -7.71 -1.73 -2.37
N GLY A 154 -7.69 -0.42 -2.13
CA GLY A 154 -8.55 0.21 -1.15
C GLY A 154 -8.05 1.57 -0.67
N GLU A 155 -8.83 2.17 0.23
CA GLU A 155 -8.45 3.39 0.94
C GLU A 155 -7.28 3.14 1.89
N VAL A 156 -6.35 4.10 1.91
CA VAL A 156 -5.25 4.12 2.87
C VAL A 156 -5.78 4.41 4.27
N ILE A 157 -5.27 3.68 5.25
CA ILE A 157 -5.61 3.83 6.65
C ILE A 157 -4.62 4.82 7.27
N TYR A 158 -5.18 5.89 7.81
CA TYR A 158 -4.40 6.95 8.44
C TYR A 158 -4.36 6.75 9.94
N THR A 159 -3.18 6.47 10.47
CA THR A 159 -2.98 6.23 11.90
C THR A 159 -1.56 6.62 12.32
N GLU A 160 -1.25 6.53 13.60
CA GLU A 160 0.13 6.66 14.09
C GLU A 160 0.93 5.41 13.70
N LYS A 161 2.24 5.53 13.51
CA LYS A 161 3.08 4.40 13.02
C LYS A 161 3.21 3.23 13.99
N GLN A 162 2.91 3.49 15.26
CA GLN A 162 2.97 2.55 16.35
C GLN A 162 1.56 2.45 16.93
N GLN A 163 1.01 1.25 16.92
CA GLN A 163 -0.37 1.03 17.30
C GLN A 163 -0.51 -0.28 18.06
N ASN A 164 -1.45 -0.30 19.01
CA ASN A 164 -1.81 -1.51 19.69
C ASN A 164 -2.46 -2.51 18.71
N TYR A 165 -1.94 -3.73 18.73
CA TYR A 165 -2.30 -4.86 17.88
C TYR A 165 -3.80 -5.13 17.79
N ARG A 166 -4.58 -4.84 18.85
CA ARG A 166 -6.01 -5.16 18.89
C ARG A 166 -6.83 -4.37 17.86
N GLY A 167 -6.34 -3.23 17.38
CA GLY A 167 -7.07 -2.35 16.45
C GLY A 167 -6.87 -2.63 14.95
N LEU A 168 -5.86 -3.44 14.57
CA LEU A 168 -5.29 -3.38 13.20
C LEU A 168 -4.97 -4.76 12.60
N LYS A 169 -5.76 -5.78 12.93
CA LYS A 169 -5.56 -7.14 12.38
C LYS A 169 -5.63 -7.13 10.86
N GLY A 170 -4.63 -7.72 10.19
CA GLY A 170 -4.61 -7.91 8.74
C GLY A 170 -4.28 -6.67 7.91
N LEU A 171 -3.68 -5.63 8.52
CA LEU A 171 -3.18 -4.48 7.77
C LEU A 171 -1.96 -4.82 6.94
N HIS A 172 -2.02 -4.46 5.66
CA HIS A 172 -0.86 -4.45 4.80
C HIS A 172 -0.06 -3.16 5.08
N PRO A 173 1.25 -3.18 5.35
CA PRO A 173 2.01 -1.97 5.71
C PRO A 173 1.95 -0.89 4.63
N ALA A 174 1.94 -1.29 3.35
CA ALA A 174 1.72 -0.37 2.23
C ALA A 174 0.28 0.18 2.11
N MET A 175 -0.62 -0.09 3.05
CA MET A 175 -1.95 0.53 3.15
C MET A 175 -2.04 1.51 4.32
N VAL A 176 -0.93 1.78 5.01
CA VAL A 176 -0.92 2.65 6.19
C VAL A 176 -0.10 3.90 5.90
N LYS A 177 -0.62 5.05 6.33
CA LYS A 177 0.10 6.33 6.34
C LYS A 177 -0.08 7.08 7.66
N PRO A 178 0.87 7.96 8.02
CA PRO A 178 0.68 8.93 9.09
C PRO A 178 -0.56 9.80 8.93
N LEU A 179 -1.16 10.17 10.07
CA LEU A 179 -2.30 11.10 10.14
C LEU A 179 -2.07 12.43 9.41
N LYS A 180 -0.83 12.93 9.34
CA LYS A 180 -0.50 14.17 8.62
C LYS A 180 -0.79 14.12 7.12
N TYR A 181 -0.94 12.93 6.52
CA TYR A 181 -1.28 12.73 5.11
C TYR A 181 -2.77 12.46 4.88
N LYS A 182 -3.61 12.53 5.92
CA LYS A 182 -5.04 12.20 5.84
C LYS A 182 -5.82 13.06 4.84
N HIS A 183 -5.32 14.26 4.52
CA HIS A 183 -5.92 15.12 3.49
C HIS A 183 -5.80 14.55 2.08
N GLN A 184 -4.83 13.67 1.81
CA GLN A 184 -4.61 13.07 0.49
C GLN A 184 -5.77 12.17 0.05
N LYS A 185 -6.50 11.59 1.03
CA LYS A 185 -7.63 10.68 0.78
C LYS A 185 -7.27 9.57 -0.21
N GLU A 186 -6.11 8.98 0.03
CA GLU A 186 -5.43 8.11 -0.91
C GLU A 186 -6.13 6.76 -1.02
N HIS A 187 -6.23 6.27 -2.25
CA HIS A 187 -6.60 4.93 -2.61
C HIS A 187 -5.43 4.28 -3.35
N ARG A 188 -5.02 3.10 -2.91
CA ARG A 188 -3.91 2.34 -3.49
C ARG A 188 -4.41 1.10 -4.17
N ILE A 189 -3.77 0.76 -5.27
CA ILE A 189 -3.81 -0.56 -5.88
C ILE A 189 -2.40 -1.14 -5.73
N ILE A 190 -2.30 -2.35 -5.20
CA ILE A 190 -1.03 -3.00 -4.86
C ILE A 190 -0.89 -4.30 -5.63
N TRP A 191 0.27 -4.47 -6.24
CA TRP A 191 0.71 -5.73 -6.81
C TRP A 191 2.04 -6.15 -6.20
N GLU A 192 2.21 -7.44 -5.96
CA GLU A 192 3.47 -8.06 -5.55
C GLU A 192 4.24 -8.48 -6.80
N PRO A 193 5.55 -8.17 -6.90
CA PRO A 193 6.34 -8.69 -8.00
C PRO A 193 6.45 -10.22 -7.94
N ILE A 194 6.64 -10.83 -9.10
CA ILE A 194 6.91 -12.28 -9.22
C ILE A 194 8.39 -12.59 -8.94
N THR A 195 9.24 -11.56 -8.84
CA THR A 195 10.66 -11.65 -8.47
C THR A 195 10.90 -11.17 -7.05
N ASP A 196 11.94 -11.72 -6.41
CA ASP A 196 12.45 -11.28 -5.11
C ASP A 196 13.47 -10.14 -5.22
N GLU A 197 13.88 -9.77 -6.44
CA GLU A 197 14.81 -8.67 -6.69
C GLU A 197 14.22 -7.29 -6.37
N VAL A 198 15.08 -6.28 -6.20
CA VAL A 198 14.64 -4.88 -6.06
C VAL A 198 13.98 -4.44 -7.37
N ILE A 199 12.78 -3.90 -7.27
CA ILE A 199 11.98 -3.49 -8.42
C ILE A 199 12.09 -2.00 -8.72
N GLU A 200 12.06 -1.68 -10.01
CA GLU A 200 11.93 -0.32 -10.53
C GLU A 200 10.50 -0.03 -11.01
N PRO A 201 10.07 1.24 -11.04
CA PRO A 201 8.74 1.63 -11.51
C PRO A 201 8.46 1.18 -12.93
N LEU A 202 7.21 0.78 -13.19
CA LEU A 202 6.79 0.36 -14.52
C LEU A 202 6.17 1.52 -15.28
N ILE A 203 6.59 1.71 -16.52
CA ILE A 203 5.84 2.44 -17.53
C ILE A 203 5.22 1.38 -18.43
N ILE A 204 3.89 1.36 -18.50
CA ILE A 204 3.15 0.33 -19.23
C ILE A 204 2.25 0.96 -20.26
N GLU A 205 2.09 0.27 -21.39
CA GLU A 205 1.08 0.58 -22.39
C GLU A 205 -0.16 -0.27 -22.09
N CYS A 206 -1.27 0.39 -21.80
CA CYS A 206 -2.56 -0.22 -21.51
C CYS A 206 -3.70 0.62 -22.11
N PRO A 207 -3.88 0.60 -23.45
CA PRO A 207 -4.93 1.37 -24.11
C PRO A 207 -6.33 0.99 -23.62
N GLU A 208 -6.53 -0.26 -23.19
CA GLU A 208 -7.80 -0.71 -22.60
C GLU A 208 -8.18 0.04 -21.32
N ALA A 209 -7.22 0.52 -20.53
CA ALA A 209 -7.49 1.27 -19.31
C ALA A 209 -8.03 2.68 -19.59
N THR A 210 -7.69 3.29 -20.74
CA THR A 210 -8.14 4.65 -21.09
C THR A 210 -9.66 4.75 -21.23
N LYS A 211 -10.31 3.64 -21.62
CA LYS A 211 -11.78 3.52 -21.73
C LYS A 211 -12.51 3.78 -20.41
N TYR A 212 -11.80 3.79 -19.28
CA TYR A 212 -12.33 4.02 -17.96
C TYR A 212 -11.82 5.32 -17.33
N CYS A 213 -11.17 6.16 -18.13
CA CYS A 213 -10.56 7.40 -17.71
C CYS A 213 -11.16 8.60 -18.46
N ARG A 214 -11.20 9.76 -17.81
CA ARG A 214 -11.44 11.05 -18.48
C ARG A 214 -10.70 12.17 -17.77
N LYS A 215 -10.38 13.23 -18.52
CA LYS A 215 -9.77 14.45 -17.99
C LYS A 215 -10.80 15.23 -17.16
N LEU A 216 -10.38 15.72 -16.00
CA LEU A 216 -11.06 16.73 -15.20
C LEU A 216 -10.13 17.92 -14.99
N GLU A 217 -10.71 19.11 -15.05
CA GLU A 217 -10.07 20.37 -14.72
C GLU A 217 -10.95 21.13 -13.75
N PHE A 218 -10.33 21.93 -12.90
CA PHE A 218 -11.10 22.92 -12.15
C PHE A 218 -11.33 24.13 -13.04
N GLY A 219 -12.59 24.52 -13.18
CA GLY A 219 -12.94 25.88 -13.61
C GLY A 219 -12.51 26.94 -12.61
#